data_AF-A0A9P3PH49-F1
#
_entry.id   AF-A0A9P3PH49-F1
#
_cell.length_a   1.000
_cell.length_b   1.000
_cell.length_c   1.000
_cell.angle_alpha   90.00
_cell.angle_beta   90.00
_cell.angle_gamma   90.00
#
_symmetry.space_group_name_H-M   'P 1'
#
loop_
_entity.id
_entity.type
_entity.pdbx_description
1 polymer ?
#
loop_
_entity_poly.entity_id
_entity_poly.type
_entity_poly.pdbx_seq_one_letter_code
_entity_poly.pdbx_strand_id
1 'polypeptide(L)' 'MPANDVPPGVRKNPIANRTLAQSYAALPARTRLLFGLVACAVGGAGLAIADILEEKIPAQKSNATDSQQRGAH' A
#
# COMPACT_ATOMS: atom_id res chain seq x y z
N MET A 1 -29.26 35.40 -32.48
CA MET A 1 -28.07 34.71 -31.97
C MET A 1 -28.21 34.58 -30.46
N PRO A 2 -28.45 33.40 -29.87
CA PRO A 2 -28.38 33.27 -28.41
C PRO A 2 -26.95 32.90 -27.97
N ALA A 3 -26.39 33.75 -27.10
CA ALA A 3 -25.12 33.55 -26.43
C ALA A 3 -25.29 32.62 -25.20
N ASN A 4 -24.21 31.92 -24.88
CA ASN A 4 -24.00 30.98 -23.79
C ASN A 4 -24.63 31.36 -22.44
N ASP A 5 -25.25 30.38 -21.77
CA ASP A 5 -25.34 30.33 -20.31
C ASP A 5 -25.08 28.90 -19.82
N VAL A 6 -23.80 28.61 -19.56
CA VAL A 6 -23.36 27.36 -18.91
C VAL A 6 -23.95 27.34 -17.49
N PRO A 7 -24.58 26.23 -17.04
CA PRO A 7 -25.22 26.17 -15.73
C PRO A 7 -24.18 26.39 -14.60
N PRO A 8 -24.50 27.19 -13.57
CA PRO A 8 -23.62 27.45 -12.43
C PRO A 8 -23.63 26.24 -11.47
N GLY A 9 -23.15 25.10 -11.96
CA GLY A 9 -23.22 23.82 -11.25
C GLY A 9 -21.94 23.00 -11.32
N VAL A 10 -21.03 23.26 -12.27
CA VAL A 10 -19.76 22.51 -12.37
C VAL A 10 -18.72 23.16 -11.47
N ARG A 11 -18.98 23.16 -10.16
CA ARG A 11 -17.96 23.48 -9.16
C ARG A 11 -16.92 22.36 -9.23
N LYS A 12 -15.79 22.61 -9.91
CA LYS A 12 -14.60 21.74 -9.84
C LYS A 12 -14.29 21.56 -8.36
N ASN A 13 -14.58 20.38 -7.79
CA ASN A 13 -14.40 20.14 -6.38
C ASN A 13 -12.88 20.11 -6.11
N PRO A 14 -12.26 21.18 -5.56
CA PRO A 14 -10.80 21.33 -5.57
C PRO A 14 -10.11 20.36 -4.59
N ILE A 15 -10.91 19.60 -3.85
CA ILE A 15 -10.50 18.57 -2.88
C ILE A 15 -10.30 17.22 -3.60
N ALA A 16 -11.08 16.92 -4.64
CA ALA A 16 -11.06 15.62 -5.33
C ALA A 16 -9.85 15.45 -6.27
N ASN A 17 -9.21 16.55 -6.67
CA ASN A 17 -8.06 16.56 -7.58
C ASN A 17 -6.73 16.88 -6.86
N ARG A 18 -6.62 16.62 -5.55
CA ARG A 18 -5.36 16.80 -4.82
C ARG A 18 -4.53 15.54 -4.93
N THR A 19 -3.25 15.68 -5.27
CA THR A 19 -2.31 14.57 -5.22
C THR A 19 -2.18 14.06 -3.78
N LEU A 20 -1.87 12.78 -3.61
CA LEU A 20 -1.67 12.19 -2.28
C LEU A 20 -0.63 12.97 -1.46
N ALA A 21 0.41 13.48 -2.13
CA ALA A 21 1.42 14.35 -1.53
C ALA A 21 0.84 15.70 -1.08
N GLN A 22 -0.05 16.33 -1.86
CA GLN A 22 -0.69 17.59 -1.50
C GLN A 22 -1.68 17.42 -0.32
N SER A 23 -2.37 16.29 -0.25
CA SER A 23 -3.21 15.94 0.90
C SER A 23 -2.38 15.67 2.14
N TYR A 24 -1.25 14.95 2.02
CA TYR A 24 -0.32 14.72 3.13
C TYR A 24 0.33 16.02 3.63
N ALA A 25 0.66 16.94 2.70
CA ALA A 25 1.15 18.28 3.03
C ALA A 25 0.10 19.15 3.73
N ALA A 26 -1.19 18.97 3.42
CA ALA A 26 -2.29 19.67 4.09
C ALA A 26 -2.66 19.09 5.46
N LEU A 27 -2.19 17.88 5.79
CA LEU A 27 -2.52 17.22 7.06
C LEU A 27 -1.77 17.86 8.25
N PRO A 28 -2.44 18.03 9.41
CA PRO A 28 -1.82 18.45 10.67
C PRO A 28 -0.57 17.63 11.04
N ALA A 29 0.40 18.26 11.70
CA ALA A 29 1.66 17.60 12.10
C ALA A 29 1.42 16.32 12.93
N ARG A 30 0.41 16.32 13.81
CA ARG A 30 0.04 15.15 14.62
C ARG A 30 -0.44 13.97 13.78
N THR A 31 -1.23 14.21 12.74
CA THR A 31 -1.73 13.15 11.85
C THR A 31 -0.61 12.53 11.01
N ARG A 32 0.42 13.31 10.62
CA ARG A 32 1.59 12.75 9.93
C ARG A 32 2.40 11.82 10.82
N LEU A 33 2.61 12.20 12.08
CA LEU A 33 3.29 11.36 13.06
C LEU A 33 2.52 10.07 13.35
N LEU A 34 1.20 10.16 13.52
CA LEU A 34 0.34 8.99 13.71
C LEU A 34 0.39 8.06 12.50
N PHE A 35 0.36 8.59 11.28
CA PHE A 35 0.42 7.79 10.07
C PHE A 35 1.75 7.02 9.96
N GLY A 36 2.87 7.70 10.23
CA GLY A 36 4.19 7.07 10.27
C GLY A 36 4.29 6.02 11.38
N LEU A 37 3.75 6.30 12.57
CA LEU A 37 3.77 5.38 13.70
C LEU A 37 2.92 4.13 13.44
N VAL A 38 1.75 4.29 12.81
CA VAL A 38 0.90 3.17 12.38
C VAL A 38 1.62 2.33 11.32
N ALA A 39 2.21 2.96 10.30
CA ALA A 39 2.96 2.24 9.28
C ALA A 39 4.12 1.44 9.88
N CYS A 40 4.85 2.03 10.82
CA CYS A 40 5.96 1.37 11.52
C CYS A 40 5.46 0.22 12.41
N ALA A 41 4.36 0.42 13.15
CA ALA A 41 3.76 -0.61 13.99
C ALA A 41 3.25 -1.80 13.18
N VAL A 42 2.59 -1.56 12.04
CA VAL A 42 2.13 -2.63 11.13
C VAL A 42 3.32 -3.39 10.54
N GLY A 43 4.37 -2.70 10.12
CA GLY A 43 5.60 -3.32 9.62
C GLY A 43 6.29 -4.20 10.67
N GLY A 44 6.47 -3.68 11.89
CA GLY A 44 7.06 -4.43 13.00
C GLY A 44 6.22 -5.64 13.41
N ALA A 45 4.90 -5.48 13.49
CA ALA A 45 3.99 -6.59 13.78
C ALA A 45 4.01 -7.66 12.68
N GLY A 46 4.05 -7.26 11.40
CA GLY A 46 4.16 -8.18 10.28
C GLY A 46 5.44 -9.00 10.31
N LEU A 47 6.57 -8.38 10.67
CA LEU A 47 7.84 -9.07 10.84
C LEU A 47 7.78 -10.10 11.99
N ALA A 48 7.28 -9.67 13.15
CA ALA A 48 7.14 -10.57 14.30
C ALA A 48 6.21 -11.75 14.03
N ILE A 49 5.12 -11.52 13.27
CA ILE A 49 4.21 -12.60 12.85
C ILE A 49 4.93 -13.55 11.89
N ALA A 50 5.74 -13.05 10.95
CA ALA A 50 6.51 -13.89 10.04
C ALA A 50 7.49 -14.81 10.79
N ASP A 51 8.19 -14.28 11.80
CA ASP A 51 9.09 -15.08 12.66
C ASP A 51 8.33 -16.20 13.39
N ILE A 52 7.12 -15.91 13.88
CA ILE A 52 6.27 -16.90 14.56
C ILE A 52 5.78 -17.97 13.57
N LEU A 53 5.40 -17.58 12.35
CA LEU A 53 4.97 -18.53 11.33
C LEU A 53 6.12 -19.44 10.89
N GLU A 54 7.35 -18.93 10.79
CA GLU A 54 8.52 -19.75 10.46
C GLU A 54 8.80 -20.81 11.53
N GLU A 55 8.60 -20.47 12.81
CA GLU A 55 8.75 -21.44 13.90
C GLU A 55 7.66 -22.54 13.88
N LYS A 56 6.42 -22.19 13.52
CA LYS A 56 5.27 -23.10 13.61
C LYS A 56 4.95 -23.86 12.33
N ILE A 57 5.36 -23.36 11.18
CA ILE A 57 5.15 -24.01 9.89
C ILE A 57 6.48 -24.65 9.49
N PRO A 58 6.67 -25.97 9.72
CA PRO A 58 7.86 -26.63 9.22
C PRO A 58 7.90 -26.43 7.70
N ALA A 59 8.96 -25.80 7.21
CA ALA A 59 9.13 -25.55 5.79
C ALA A 59 8.94 -26.87 5.05
N GLN A 60 7.84 -27.00 4.30
CA GLN A 60 7.76 -28.02 3.28
C GLN A 60 8.89 -27.66 2.30
N LYS A 61 10.01 -28.37 2.42
CA LYS A 61 11.03 -28.43 1.38
C LYS A 61 10.31 -28.97 0.15
N SER A 62 9.75 -28.07 -0.65
CA SER A 62 9.27 -28.41 -1.97
C SER A 62 10.46 -29.06 -2.67
N ASN A 63 10.20 -30.22 -3.25
CA ASN A 63 11.15 -31.07 -3.96
C ASN A 63 11.67 -30.38 -5.23
N ALA A 64 12.32 -29.22 -5.09
CA ALA A 64 13.03 -28.51 -6.15
C ALA A 64 14.36 -29.21 -6.53
N THR A 65 14.55 -30.46 -6.08
CA THR A 65 15.63 -31.34 -6.51
C THR A 65 15.17 -32.33 -7.60
N ASP A 66 13.86 -32.41 -7.91
CA ASP A 66 13.36 -33.42 -8.85
C ASP A 66 13.43 -32.98 -10.34
N SER A 67 13.64 -31.69 -10.60
CA SER A 67 13.84 -31.17 -11.98
C SER A 67 15.30 -31.03 -12.40
N GLN A 68 16.28 -31.19 -11.49
CA GLN A 68 17.71 -31.10 -11.82
C GLN A 68 18.35 -32.47 -12.16
N GLN A 69 17.61 -33.57 -11.96
CA GLN A 69 18.11 -34.94 -12.18
C GLN A 69 17.62 -35.59 -13.49
N ARG A 70 16.94 -34.84 -14.38
CA ARG A 70 16.39 -35.34 -15.66
C ARG A 70 17.06 -34.74 -16.90
N GLY A 71 18.31 -34.28 -16.78
CA GLY A 71 19.10 -33.69 -17.86
C GLY A 71 20.53 -34.22 -17.99
N ALA A 72 20.89 -35.28 -17.25
CA ALA A 72 22.20 -35.91 -17.32
C ALA A 72 22.03 -37.42 -17.53
N HIS A 73 21.56 -37.81 -18.72
CA HIS A 73 21.73 -39.15 -19.28
C HIS A 73 21.72 -39.05 -20.81
#